data_AF-S7Q8C8-F1
#
_entry.id   AF-S7Q8C8-F1
#
_cell.length_a   1.000
_cell.length_b   1.000
_cell.length_c   1.000
_cell.angle_alpha   90.00
_cell.angle_beta   90.00
_cell.angle_gamma   90.00
#
_symmetry.space_group_name_H-M   'P 1'
#
loop_
_entity.id
_entity.type
_entity.pdbx_description
1 polymer ?
#
loop_
_entity_poly.entity_id
_entity_poly.type
_entity_poly.pdbx_seq_one_letter_code
_entity_poly.pdbx_strand_id
1 'polypeptide(L)'
;MSKVENVYLVGVIPGPKEPSLTEPNNYIRPLINVFLFSWMRGHHFSRSASNETLARIVRSAIAIVVNDLPGACCLAQMASHMSHHICTICLLYGKEKLGDKNYHSWQKLNNHMMRASAMKWRDATNENGRKDIFDNYGVRWSELW
;
A
#
# COMPACT_ATOMS: atom_id res chain seq x y z
N MET A 1 14.37 20.87 18.66
CA MET A 1 13.73 19.70 18.04
C MET A 1 13.34 18.74 19.15
N SER A 2 12.08 18.31 19.20
CA SER A 2 11.65 17.26 20.12
C SER A 2 12.35 15.93 19.76
N LYS A 3 12.63 15.11 20.77
CA LYS A 3 13.15 13.76 20.57
C LYS A 3 12.04 12.92 19.94
N VAL A 4 12.39 12.15 18.92
CA VAL A 4 11.46 11.18 18.32
C VAL A 4 11.26 10.03 19.32
N GLU A 5 10.03 9.85 19.78
CA GLU A 5 9.61 8.78 20.69
C GLU A 5 8.54 7.93 20.02
N ASN A 6 8.41 6.66 20.43
CA ASN A 6 7.43 5.69 19.89
C ASN A 6 7.60 5.34 18.40
N VAL A 7 8.83 5.41 17.89
CA VAL A 7 9.17 4.97 16.53
C VAL A 7 9.92 3.65 16.58
N TYR A 8 9.42 2.68 15.82
CA TYR A 8 10.07 1.39 15.61
C TYR A 8 10.48 1.28 14.14
N LEU A 9 11.78 1.12 13.89
CA LEU A 9 12.30 0.88 12.55
C LEU A 9 12.12 -0.59 12.21
N VAL A 10 11.22 -0.88 11.28
CA VAL A 10 10.85 -2.25 10.90
C VAL A 10 11.60 -2.78 9.67
N GLY A 11 12.15 -1.89 8.86
CA GLY A 11 12.88 -2.27 7.65
C GLY A 11 13.51 -1.06 6.96
N VAL A 12 14.50 -1.34 6.12
CA VAL A 12 15.20 -0.35 5.30
C VAL A 12 15.23 -0.86 3.87
N ILE A 13 14.78 -0.04 2.93
CA ILE A 13 14.92 -0.30 1.51
C ILE A 13 16.29 0.26 1.09
N PRO A 14 17.21 -0.56 0.57
CA PRO A 14 18.55 -0.10 0.20
C PRO A 14 18.47 0.80 -1.04
N GLY A 15 19.23 1.90 -1.01
CA GLY A 15 19.47 2.75 -2.17
C GLY A 15 20.52 2.16 -3.13
N PRO A 16 20.92 2.89 -4.18
CA PRO A 16 20.62 4.30 -4.46
C PRO A 16 19.33 4.53 -5.26
N LYS A 17 18.70 3.48 -5.79
CA LYS A 17 17.48 3.58 -6.60
C LYS A 17 16.29 3.03 -5.82
N GLU A 18 15.11 3.58 -6.11
CA GLU A 18 13.86 3.00 -5.63
C GLU A 18 13.66 1.58 -6.20
N PRO A 19 12.97 0.69 -5.46
CA PRO A 19 12.67 -0.64 -5.95
C PRO A 19 11.87 -0.59 -7.26
N SER A 20 12.19 -1.48 -8.17
CA SER A 20 11.54 -1.55 -9.47
C SER A 20 10.19 -2.23 -9.39
N LEU A 21 9.19 -1.69 -10.10
CA LEU A 21 7.86 -2.31 -10.29
C LEU A 21 7.26 -2.82 -8.95
N THR A 22 7.13 -4.14 -8.81
CA THR A 22 6.53 -4.82 -7.66
C THR A 22 7.56 -5.28 -6.60
N GLU A 23 8.84 -4.94 -6.75
CA GLU A 23 9.86 -5.21 -5.73
C GLU A 23 9.54 -4.66 -4.33
N PRO A 24 8.82 -3.52 -4.15
CA PRO A 24 8.40 -3.08 -2.81
C PRO A 24 7.66 -4.17 -2.02
N ASN A 25 6.95 -5.07 -2.70
CA ASN A 25 6.27 -6.20 -2.06
C ASN A 25 7.24 -7.13 -1.31
N ASN A 26 8.47 -7.31 -1.81
CA ASN A 26 9.46 -8.16 -1.16
C ASN A 26 9.87 -7.62 0.21
N TYR A 27 9.88 -6.29 0.36
CA TYR A 27 10.27 -5.62 1.60
C TYR A 27 9.11 -5.55 2.60
N ILE A 28 7.87 -5.33 2.14
CA ILE A 28 6.72 -5.17 3.03
C ILE A 28 6.05 -6.50 3.40
N ARG A 29 6.17 -7.55 2.57
CA ARG A 29 5.54 -8.86 2.82
C ARG A 29 5.83 -9.43 4.21
N PRO A 30 7.08 -9.42 4.74
CA PRO A 30 7.34 -9.90 6.10
C PRO A 30 6.52 -9.15 7.15
N LEU A 31 6.42 -7.82 7.00
CA LEU A 31 5.64 -6.98 7.90
C LEU A 31 4.14 -7.29 7.83
N ILE A 32 3.59 -7.36 6.61
CA ILE A 32 2.17 -7.69 6.41
C ILE A 32 1.83 -9.06 6.99
N ASN A 33 2.70 -10.05 6.81
CA ASN A 33 2.50 -11.38 7.37
C ASN A 33 2.43 -11.38 8.90
N VAL A 34 3.32 -10.63 9.57
CA VAL A 34 3.29 -10.49 11.04
C VAL A 34 1.96 -9.88 11.49
N PHE A 35 1.51 -8.79 10.84
CA PHE A 35 0.23 -8.16 11.18
C PHE A 35 -0.97 -9.04 10.85
N LEU A 36 -0.93 -9.82 9.77
CA LEU A 36 -2.00 -10.75 9.42
C LEU A 36 -2.14 -11.85 10.49
N PHE A 37 -1.02 -12.43 10.94
CA PHE A 37 -1.04 -13.39 12.06
C PHE A 37 -1.53 -12.74 13.35
N SER A 38 -1.04 -11.54 13.67
CA SER A 38 -1.48 -10.76 14.82
C SER A 38 -2.99 -10.50 14.79
N TRP A 39 -3.54 -10.13 13.63
CA TRP A 39 -4.96 -9.82 13.48
C TRP A 39 -5.84 -11.07 13.62
N MET A 40 -5.48 -12.15 12.92
CA MET A 40 -6.30 -13.37 12.87
C MET A 40 -6.24 -14.18 14.17
N ARG A 41 -5.04 -14.32 14.75
CA ARG A 41 -4.80 -15.21 15.91
C ARG A 41 -4.45 -14.45 17.18
N GLY A 42 -3.76 -13.31 17.05
CA GLY A 42 -3.13 -12.60 18.16
C GLY A 42 -1.76 -13.17 18.52
N HIS A 43 -0.94 -12.34 19.14
CA HIS A 43 0.33 -12.74 19.73
C HIS A 43 0.19 -12.89 21.24
N HIS A 44 0.64 -14.03 21.76
CA HIS A 44 0.69 -14.29 23.19
C HIS A 44 1.97 -13.72 23.79
N PHE A 45 1.82 -12.77 24.71
CA PHE A 45 2.89 -12.23 25.52
C PHE A 45 2.76 -12.80 26.93
N SER A 46 3.79 -13.52 27.39
CA SER A 46 3.81 -14.11 28.74
C SER A 46 3.86 -13.05 29.85
N ARG A 47 4.38 -11.86 29.54
CA ARG A 47 4.55 -10.74 30.47
C ARG A 47 4.34 -9.42 29.74
N SER A 48 3.97 -8.39 30.49
CA SER A 48 3.87 -7.01 30.02
C SER A 48 4.50 -6.06 31.03
N ALA A 49 4.83 -4.83 30.62
CA ALA A 49 5.41 -3.83 31.52
C ALA A 49 4.51 -3.53 32.74
N SER A 50 3.19 -3.70 32.62
CA SER A 50 2.24 -3.47 33.72
C SER A 50 1.90 -4.72 34.52
N ASN A 51 2.33 -5.91 34.10
CA ASN A 51 2.04 -7.15 34.79
C ASN A 51 3.00 -8.28 34.37
N GLU A 52 3.78 -8.79 35.33
CA GLU A 52 4.81 -9.82 35.12
C GLU A 52 4.32 -11.26 35.24
N THR A 53 3.09 -11.48 35.70
CA THR A 53 2.56 -12.82 35.98
C THR A 53 1.34 -13.17 35.14
N LEU A 54 0.65 -12.17 34.58
CA LEU A 54 -0.53 -12.36 33.73
C LEU A 54 -0.18 -12.23 32.25
N ALA A 55 -0.30 -13.35 31.53
CA ALA A 55 -0.14 -13.37 30.09
C ALA A 55 -1.29 -12.64 29.36
N ARG A 56 -1.01 -12.07 28.19
CA ARG A 56 -1.97 -11.35 27.36
C ARG A 56 -1.88 -11.77 25.91
N ILE A 57 -3.04 -11.84 25.26
CA ILE A 57 -3.11 -11.94 23.80
C ILE A 57 -3.35 -10.54 23.25
N VAL A 58 -2.47 -10.09 22.37
CA VAL A 58 -2.57 -8.79 21.72
C VAL A 58 -2.81 -9.00 20.23
N ARG A 59 -3.75 -8.24 19.68
CA ARG A 59 -3.98 -8.14 18.23
C ARG A 59 -3.55 -6.77 17.76
N SER A 60 -2.92 -6.72 16.60
CA SER A 60 -2.36 -5.50 16.02
C SER A 60 -2.89 -5.31 14.61
N ALA A 61 -3.09 -4.07 14.22
CA ALA A 61 -3.49 -3.68 12.87
C ALA A 61 -2.71 -2.44 12.43
N ILE A 62 -2.51 -2.30 11.13
CA ILE A 62 -1.98 -1.07 10.52
C ILE A 62 -3.18 -0.16 10.25
N ALA A 63 -3.29 0.95 10.99
CA ALA A 63 -4.42 1.87 10.86
C ALA A 63 -4.25 2.85 9.69
N ILE A 64 -3.04 3.36 9.49
CA ILE A 64 -2.72 4.38 8.48
C ILE A 64 -1.34 4.09 7.90
N VAL A 65 -1.20 4.27 6.59
CA VAL A 65 0.10 4.32 5.91
C VAL A 65 0.36 5.77 5.51
N VAL A 66 1.36 6.40 6.13
CA VAL A 66 1.69 7.82 5.92
C VAL A 66 2.90 7.91 4.99
N ASN A 67 2.69 8.39 3.78
CA ASN A 67 3.73 8.58 2.77
C ASN A 67 3.52 9.91 2.06
N ASP A 68 4.56 10.39 1.39
CA ASP A 68 4.36 11.32 0.28
C ASP A 68 3.70 10.61 -0.93
N LEU A 69 3.39 11.37 -1.98
CA LEU A 69 2.71 10.81 -3.16
C LEU A 69 3.55 9.72 -3.86
N PRO A 70 4.85 9.91 -4.15
CA PRO A 70 5.68 8.85 -4.73
C PRO A 70 5.70 7.58 -3.87
N GLY A 71 5.92 7.69 -2.55
CA GLY A 71 5.92 6.54 -1.64
C GLY A 71 4.57 5.84 -1.56
N ALA A 72 3.47 6.60 -1.57
CA ALA A 72 2.12 6.04 -1.60
C ALA A 72 1.86 5.25 -2.90
N CYS A 73 2.19 5.81 -4.06
CA CYS A 73 2.06 5.12 -5.35
C CYS A 73 2.93 3.86 -5.40
N CYS A 74 4.17 3.94 -4.91
CA CYS A 74 5.11 2.82 -4.86
C CYS A 74 4.59 1.67 -3.99
N LEU A 75 4.15 1.96 -2.76
CA LEU A 75 3.64 0.95 -1.83
C LEU A 75 2.28 0.37 -2.26
N ALA A 76 1.36 1.22 -2.72
CA ALA A 76 0.04 0.78 -3.21
C ALA A 76 0.11 0.16 -4.62
N GLN A 77 1.30 0.18 -5.25
CA GLN A 77 1.53 -0.33 -6.59
C GLN A 77 0.64 0.35 -7.65
N MET A 78 0.35 1.62 -7.41
CA MET A 78 -0.42 2.48 -8.29
C MET A 78 0.49 3.17 -9.31
N ALA A 79 -0.13 3.69 -10.36
CA ALA A 79 0.56 4.45 -11.37
C ALA A 79 1.23 5.70 -10.75
N SER A 80 2.39 6.06 -11.29
CA SER A 80 3.14 7.22 -10.81
C SER A 80 2.43 8.52 -11.17
N HIS A 81 2.84 9.60 -10.50
CA HIS A 81 2.38 10.96 -10.77
C HIS A 81 2.63 11.43 -12.23
N MET A 82 3.49 10.73 -12.98
CA MET A 82 3.80 11.02 -14.39
C MET A 82 2.91 10.25 -15.38
N SER A 83 2.01 9.39 -14.90
CA SER A 83 1.10 8.59 -15.75
C SER A 83 -0.11 9.40 -16.22
N HIS A 84 -0.98 8.77 -17.03
CA HIS A 84 -2.29 9.35 -17.35
C HIS A 84 -3.33 9.13 -16.23
N HIS A 85 -3.07 8.24 -15.27
CA HIS A 85 -3.85 8.11 -14.03
C HIS A 85 -3.32 9.14 -13.03
N ILE A 86 -3.87 10.36 -13.08
CA ILE A 86 -3.29 11.54 -12.41
C ILE A 86 -3.66 11.66 -10.92
N CYS A 87 -4.56 10.80 -10.42
CA CYS A 87 -5.02 10.84 -9.03
C CYS A 87 -5.14 9.43 -8.44
N THR A 88 -4.83 9.29 -7.14
CA THR A 88 -5.01 8.04 -6.38
C THR A 88 -6.36 7.97 -5.66
N ILE A 89 -7.20 9.02 -5.77
CA ILE A 89 -8.48 9.15 -5.05
C ILE A 89 -9.67 9.23 -6.02
N CYS A 90 -9.50 9.82 -7.20
CA CYS A 90 -10.56 9.96 -8.21
C CYS A 90 -10.16 9.32 -9.55
N LEU A 91 -11.16 9.14 -10.42
CA LEU A 91 -11.03 8.54 -11.75
C LEU A 91 -10.58 9.53 -12.84
N LEU A 92 -9.98 10.67 -12.46
CA LEU A 92 -9.45 11.59 -13.46
C LEU A 92 -8.32 10.92 -14.24
N TYR A 93 -8.48 10.95 -15.55
CA TYR A 93 -7.56 10.36 -16.50
C TYR A 93 -7.17 11.39 -17.57
N GLY A 94 -5.89 11.41 -17.92
CA GLY A 94 -5.30 12.31 -18.90
C GLY A 94 -4.61 13.52 -18.26
N LYS A 95 -3.40 13.85 -18.74
CA LYS A 95 -2.59 14.96 -18.22
C LYS A 95 -3.22 16.33 -18.52
N GLU A 96 -4.04 16.40 -19.56
CA GLU A 96 -4.84 17.57 -19.90
C GLU A 96 -5.84 17.96 -18.80
N LYS A 97 -6.17 17.04 -17.88
CA LYS A 97 -7.09 17.29 -16.76
C LYS A 97 -6.40 17.72 -15.46
N LEU A 98 -5.07 17.92 -15.45
CA LEU A 98 -4.34 18.38 -14.26
C LEU A 98 -4.84 19.71 -13.70
N GLY A 99 -5.42 20.56 -14.54
CA GLY A 99 -6.01 21.85 -14.16
C GLY A 99 -7.52 21.81 -13.94
N ASP A 100 -8.17 20.65 -14.04
CA ASP A 100 -9.60 20.51 -13.76
C ASP A 100 -9.84 20.90 -12.30
N LYS A 101 -10.83 21.76 -12.05
CA LYS A 101 -11.25 22.21 -10.72
C LYS A 101 -12.73 21.94 -10.45
N ASN A 102 -13.43 21.30 -11.39
CA ASN A 102 -14.83 20.98 -11.27
C ASN A 102 -15.01 19.71 -10.44
N TYR A 103 -14.70 19.79 -9.15
CA TYR A 103 -14.74 18.63 -8.24
C TYR A 103 -16.13 17.99 -8.11
N HIS A 104 -17.19 18.67 -8.54
CA HIS A 104 -18.54 18.11 -8.64
C HIS A 104 -18.68 17.04 -9.72
N SER A 105 -17.85 17.08 -10.78
CA SER A 105 -17.86 16.07 -11.86
C SER A 105 -16.96 14.89 -11.56
N TRP A 106 -16.11 14.98 -10.53
CA TRP A 106 -15.12 13.96 -10.23
C TRP A 106 -15.77 12.74 -9.61
N GLN A 107 -15.44 11.58 -10.18
CA GLN A 107 -15.87 10.30 -9.64
C GLN A 107 -14.78 9.72 -8.75
N LYS A 108 -15.16 9.25 -7.57
CA LYS A 108 -14.24 8.60 -6.64
C LYS A 108 -13.80 7.23 -7.16
N LEU A 109 -12.53 6.89 -6.94
CA LEU A 109 -12.02 5.54 -7.14
C LEU A 109 -12.77 4.55 -6.24
N ASN A 110 -13.15 3.41 -6.82
CA ASN A 110 -13.78 2.32 -6.08
C ASN A 110 -12.72 1.33 -5.59
N ASN A 111 -12.48 1.29 -4.28
CA ASN A 111 -11.47 0.41 -3.68
C ASN A 111 -11.68 -1.08 -3.98
N HIS A 112 -12.93 -1.54 -4.10
CA HIS A 112 -13.22 -2.94 -4.47
C HIS A 112 -12.81 -3.23 -5.91
N MET A 113 -13.06 -2.29 -6.83
CA MET A 113 -12.60 -2.42 -8.21
C MET A 113 -11.08 -2.41 -8.30
N MET A 114 -10.42 -1.51 -7.56
CA MET A 114 -8.96 -1.43 -7.55
C MET A 114 -8.31 -2.71 -7.02
N ARG A 115 -8.84 -3.26 -5.92
CA ARG A 115 -8.43 -4.55 -5.39
C ARG A 115 -8.63 -5.68 -6.41
N ALA A 116 -9.79 -5.74 -7.04
CA ALA A 116 -10.09 -6.75 -8.05
C ALA A 116 -9.15 -6.64 -9.27
N SER A 117 -8.87 -5.43 -9.74
CA SER A 117 -7.92 -5.19 -10.83
C SER A 117 -6.48 -5.55 -10.45
N ALA A 118 -6.06 -5.27 -9.22
CA ALA A 118 -4.76 -5.68 -8.70
C ALA A 118 -4.62 -7.22 -8.63
N MET A 119 -5.68 -7.93 -8.20
CA MET A 119 -5.73 -9.39 -8.22
C MET A 119 -5.69 -9.94 -9.65
N LYS A 120 -6.47 -9.37 -10.58
CA LYS A 120 -6.41 -9.73 -12.00
C LYS A 120 -5.01 -9.53 -12.58
N TRP A 121 -4.32 -8.44 -12.20
CA TRP A 121 -2.95 -8.18 -12.62
C TRP A 121 -1.99 -9.25 -12.09
N ARG A 122 -2.12 -9.64 -10.82
CA ARG A 122 -1.32 -10.72 -10.20
C ARG A 122 -1.48 -12.04 -10.95
N ASP A 123 -2.74 -12.40 -11.21
CA ASP A 123 -3.16 -13.70 -11.73
C ASP A 123 -3.12 -13.78 -13.26
N ALA A 124 -2.83 -12.67 -13.95
CA ALA A 124 -2.64 -12.64 -15.40
C ALA A 124 -1.48 -13.55 -15.83
N THR A 125 -1.70 -14.31 -16.90
CA THR A 125 -0.79 -15.38 -17.35
C THR A 125 0.43 -14.88 -18.13
N ASN A 126 0.41 -13.63 -18.60
CA ASN A 126 1.49 -13.06 -19.39
C ASN A 126 1.62 -11.54 -19.17
N GLU A 127 2.77 -11.01 -19.58
CA GLU A 127 3.13 -9.60 -19.40
C GLU A 127 2.26 -8.64 -20.21
N ASN A 128 1.74 -9.07 -21.37
CA ASN A 128 0.81 -8.23 -22.15
C ASN A 128 -0.50 -8.02 -21.39
N GLY A 129 -1.07 -9.09 -20.82
CA GLY A 129 -2.27 -8.98 -19.98
C GLY A 129 -2.05 -8.11 -18.74
N ARG A 130 -0.87 -8.21 -18.10
CA ARG A 130 -0.47 -7.32 -17.00
C ARG A 130 -0.39 -5.87 -17.44
N LYS A 131 0.21 -5.61 -18.60
CA LYS A 131 0.32 -4.27 -19.18
C LYS A 131 -1.07 -3.70 -19.48
N ASP A 132 -1.94 -4.46 -20.14
CA ASP A 132 -3.30 -4.03 -20.48
C ASP A 132 -4.13 -3.70 -19.22
N ILE A 133 -4.02 -4.51 -18.17
CA ILE A 133 -4.70 -4.23 -16.90
C ILE A 133 -4.12 -2.95 -16.26
N PHE A 134 -2.81 -2.79 -16.23
CA PHE A 134 -2.18 -1.59 -15.67
C PHE A 134 -2.52 -0.34 -16.45
N ASP A 135 -2.54 -0.39 -17.78
CA ASP A 135 -2.86 0.76 -18.63
C ASP A 135 -4.32 1.20 -18.41
N ASN A 136 -5.25 0.25 -18.25
CA ASN A 136 -6.67 0.52 -18.00
C ASN A 136 -6.99 1.00 -16.57
N TYR A 137 -6.34 0.42 -15.55
CA TYR A 137 -6.72 0.64 -14.14
C TYR A 137 -5.66 1.35 -13.30
N GLY A 138 -4.44 1.50 -13.81
CA GLY A 138 -3.36 2.19 -13.11
C GLY A 138 -2.87 1.47 -11.85
N VAL A 139 -3.03 0.15 -11.74
CA VAL A 139 -2.70 -0.61 -10.52
C VAL A 139 -2.07 -1.97 -10.83
N ARG A 140 -1.08 -2.35 -10.02
CA ARG A 140 -0.47 -3.70 -9.97
C ARG A 140 -0.75 -4.34 -8.60
N TRP A 141 -0.34 -5.59 -8.44
CA TRP A 141 -0.45 -6.27 -7.14
C TRP A 141 0.46 -5.63 -6.08
N SER A 142 -0.12 -5.36 -4.92
CA SER A 142 0.54 -4.94 -3.69
C SER A 142 0.14 -5.88 -2.56
N GLU A 143 1.05 -6.16 -1.63
CA GLU A 143 0.72 -6.87 -0.38
C GLU A 143 -0.28 -6.09 0.52
N LEU A 144 -0.55 -4.82 0.21
CA LEU A 144 -1.53 -3.99 0.90
C LEU A 144 -2.97 -4.13 0.36
N TRP A 145 -3.21 -4.95 -0.67
CA TRP A 145 -4.55 -5.19 -1.25
C TRP A 145 -5.31 -6.36 -0.62
#